data_AF-A0A6J3A6I0-F1
#
_entry.id   AF-A0A6J3A6I0-F1
#
_cell.length_a   1.000
_cell.length_b   1.000
_cell.length_c   1.000
_cell.angle_alpha   90.00
_cell.angle_beta   90.00
_cell.angle_gamma   90.00
#
_symmetry.space_group_name_H-M   'P 1'
#
loop_
_entity.id
_entity.type
_entity.pdbx_description
1 polymer ?
#
loop_
_entity_poly.entity_id
_entity_poly.type
_entity_poly.pdbx_seq_one_letter_code
_entity_poly.pdbx_strand_id
1 'polypeptide(L)'
;MVPMAMFIMAEFIYLGNSIFINWDMHMYYEPQDMPAKARSTSLNDQLGQVEYVFSDKTGTLTQNVMAFRKCCISGVVYGEAPARHPFPTGAARPGPLQPAR
;
A
#
# COMPACT_ATOMS: atom_id res chain seq x y z
N MET A 1 22.55 -36.54 -5.45
CA MET A 1 21.15 -36.92 -5.19
C MET A 1 20.55 -35.81 -4.33
N VAL A 2 19.49 -35.12 -4.79
CA VAL A 2 18.86 -34.07 -4.00
C VAL A 2 17.89 -34.71 -2.98
N PRO A 3 17.91 -34.31 -1.70
CA PRO A 3 17.01 -34.88 -0.71
C PRO A 3 15.54 -34.53 -1.01
N MET A 4 14.64 -35.51 -0.93
CA MET A 4 13.20 -35.27 -1.08
C MET A 4 12.63 -34.28 -0.06
N ALA A 5 13.26 -34.17 1.11
CA ALA A 5 12.88 -33.23 2.17
C ALA A 5 13.00 -31.75 1.73
N MET A 6 13.87 -31.41 0.77
CA MET A 6 14.03 -30.03 0.30
C MET A 6 12.73 -29.50 -0.33
N PHE A 7 12.07 -30.32 -1.14
CA PHE A 7 10.84 -29.93 -1.82
C PHE A 7 9.70 -29.68 -0.84
N ILE A 8 9.57 -30.56 0.16
CA ILE A 8 8.54 -30.44 1.20
C ILE A 8 8.77 -29.19 2.05
N MET A 9 10.02 -28.93 2.45
CA MET A 9 10.36 -27.73 3.23
C MET A 9 10.09 -26.43 2.46
N ALA A 10 10.38 -26.39 1.16
CA ALA A 10 10.11 -25.23 0.33
C ALA A 10 8.61 -24.90 0.28
N GLU A 11 7.75 -25.90 0.07
CA GLU A 11 6.29 -25.74 0.09
C GLU A 11 5.78 -25.19 1.44
N PHE A 12 6.33 -25.67 2.56
CA PHE A 12 5.98 -25.15 3.90
C PHE A 12 6.38 -23.68 4.09
N ILE A 13 7.56 -23.28 3.59
CA ILE A 13 8.01 -21.88 3.65
C ILE A 13 7.08 -20.99 2.82
N TYR A 14 6.74 -21.40 1.60
CA TYR A 14 5.82 -20.67 0.73
C TYR A 14 4.43 -20.54 1.36
N LEU A 15 3.92 -21.61 1.99
CA LEU A 15 2.65 -21.59 2.71
C LEU A 15 2.68 -20.62 3.90
N GLY A 16 3.74 -20.67 4.72
CA GLY A 16 3.89 -19.76 5.86
C GLY A 16 3.92 -18.29 5.46
N ASN A 17 4.69 -17.95 4.42
CA ASN A 17 4.76 -16.58 3.90
C ASN A 17 3.40 -16.11 3.35
N SER A 18 2.65 -16.98 2.68
CA SER A 18 1.31 -16.63 2.17
C SER A 18 0.31 -16.34 3.29
N ILE A 19 0.38 -17.08 4.39
CA ILE A 19 -0.47 -16.83 5.57
C ILE A 19 -0.11 -15.49 6.21
N PHE A 20 1.19 -15.18 6.29
CA PHE A 20 1.67 -13.93 6.85
C PHE A 20 1.17 -12.69 6.08
N ILE A 21 1.23 -12.71 4.74
CA ILE A 21 0.69 -11.62 3.90
C ILE A 21 -0.82 -11.47 4.09
N ASN A 22 -1.55 -12.58 4.21
CA ASN A 22 -3.00 -12.56 4.39
C ASN A 22 -3.43 -12.04 5.78
N TRP A 23 -2.55 -12.08 6.77
CA TRP A 23 -2.78 -11.54 8.12
C TRP A 23 -2.21 -10.14 8.32
N ASP A 24 -1.62 -9.53 7.28
CA ASP A 24 -1.07 -8.19 7.38
C ASP A 24 -2.19 -7.13 7.40
N MET A 25 -2.39 -6.52 8.57
CA MET A 25 -3.37 -5.45 8.78
C MET A 25 -2.98 -4.15 8.08
N HIS A 26 -1.71 -3.94 7.72
CA HIS A 26 -1.30 -2.75 6.96
C HIS A 26 -1.71 -2.81 5.49
N MET A 27 -1.98 -4.00 4.96
CA MET A 27 -2.47 -4.20 3.58
C MET A 27 -3.97 -4.51 3.53
N TYR A 28 -4.71 -4.19 4.59
CA TYR A 28 -6.15 -4.35 4.67
C TYR A 28 -6.87 -3.08 4.19
N TYR A 29 -7.76 -3.24 3.21
CA TYR A 29 -8.55 -2.13 2.67
C TYR A 29 -9.90 -2.04 3.39
N GLU A 30 -9.94 -1.20 4.44
CA GLU A 30 -11.10 -0.99 5.32
C GLU A 30 -12.40 -0.57 4.59
N PRO A 31 -12.40 0.31 3.56
CA PRO A 31 -13.64 0.76 2.93
C PRO A 31 -14.42 -0.32 2.16
N GLN A 32 -13.77 -1.42 1.77
CA GLN A 32 -14.41 -2.56 1.08
C GLN A 32 -14.19 -3.90 1.78
N ASP A 33 -13.71 -3.89 3.03
CA ASP A 33 -13.42 -5.09 3.83
C ASP A 33 -12.61 -6.16 3.06
N MET A 34 -11.57 -5.69 2.35
CA MET A 34 -10.79 -6.54 1.46
C MET A 34 -9.36 -6.72 2.01
N PRO A 35 -9.02 -7.88 2.59
CA PRO A 35 -7.66 -8.19 2.99
C PRO A 35 -6.78 -8.50 1.77
N ALA A 36 -5.47 -8.29 1.90
CA ALA A 36 -4.50 -8.68 0.91
C ALA A 36 -4.46 -10.21 0.75
N LYS A 37 -4.93 -10.71 -0.40
CA LYS A 37 -4.98 -12.15 -0.65
C LYS A 37 -3.84 -12.58 -1.56
N ALA A 38 -2.85 -13.26 -0.99
CA ALA A 38 -1.83 -13.97 -1.77
C ALA A 38 -2.47 -15.18 -2.48
N ARG A 39 -2.68 -15.07 -3.81
CA ARG A 39 -3.27 -16.15 -4.63
C ARG A 39 -2.26 -17.17 -5.13
N SER A 40 -0.96 -16.87 -5.01
CA SER A 40 0.13 -17.76 -5.42
C SER A 40 1.23 -17.72 -4.37
N THR A 41 1.50 -18.86 -3.73
CA THR A 41 2.46 -18.99 -2.63
C THR A 41 3.92 -19.06 -3.12
N SER A 42 4.14 -19.57 -4.34
CA SER A 42 5.46 -19.71 -4.96
C SER A 42 6.04 -18.42 -5.52
N LEU A 43 5.21 -17.39 -5.73
CA LEU A 43 5.64 -16.10 -6.29
C LEU A 43 6.19 -15.13 -5.24
N ASN A 44 6.02 -15.41 -3.93
CA ASN A 44 6.46 -14.50 -2.87
C ASN A 44 7.95 -14.15 -2.92
N ASP A 45 8.81 -15.08 -3.35
CA ASP A 45 10.25 -14.80 -3.49
C ASP A 45 10.56 -13.97 -4.75
N GLN A 46 9.74 -14.10 -5.80
CA GLN A 46 9.85 -13.30 -7.02
C GLN A 46 9.40 -11.85 -6.78
N LEU A 47 8.49 -11.61 -5.84
CA LEU A 47 8.08 -10.24 -5.47
C LEU A 47 9.27 -9.40 -4.96
N GLY A 48 10.25 -10.01 -4.30
CA GLY A 48 11.48 -9.33 -3.83
C GLY A 48 12.47 -8.99 -4.94
N GLN A 49 12.26 -9.51 -6.15
CA GLN A 49 13.16 -9.37 -7.32
C GLN A 49 12.50 -8.60 -8.47
N VAL A 50 11.33 -7.99 -8.25
CA VAL A 50 10.63 -7.23 -9.30
C VAL A 50 11.36 -5.89 -9.54
N GLU A 51 11.90 -5.73 -10.75
CA GLU A 51 12.54 -4.47 -11.18
C GLU A 51 11.58 -3.51 -11.89
N TYR A 52 10.52 -4.03 -12.51
CA TYR A 52 9.58 -3.25 -13.31
C TYR A 52 8.13 -3.51 -12.88
N VAL A 53 7.40 -2.43 -12.58
CA VAL A 53 5.98 -2.47 -12.26
C VAL A 53 5.19 -1.86 -13.42
N PHE A 54 4.48 -2.69 -14.16
CA PHE A 54 3.53 -2.23 -15.16
C PHE A 54 2.19 -1.95 -14.48
N SER A 55 1.75 -0.69 -14.53
CA SER A 55 0.51 -0.24 -13.90
C SER A 55 -0.50 0.21 -14.94
N ASP A 56 -1.74 -0.25 -14.80
CA ASP A 56 -2.86 0.23 -15.60
C ASP A 56 -3.32 1.62 -15.15
N LYS A 57 -3.76 2.45 -16.11
CA LYS A 57 -4.19 3.82 -15.81
C LYS A 57 -5.53 3.87 -15.08
N THR A 58 -6.56 3.25 -15.66
CA THR A 58 -7.94 3.31 -15.15
C THR A 58 -8.18 2.14 -14.21
N GLY A 59 -8.64 2.40 -12.99
CA GLY A 59 -8.92 1.36 -11.99
C GLY A 59 -7.74 1.02 -11.08
N THR A 60 -6.50 1.37 -11.45
CA THR A 60 -5.31 1.24 -10.59
C THR A 60 -4.75 2.61 -10.18
N LEU A 61 -4.29 3.44 -11.13
CA LEU A 61 -3.76 4.77 -10.79
C LEU A 61 -4.84 5.80 -10.48
N THR A 62 -5.98 5.70 -11.14
CA THR A 62 -7.09 6.66 -10.96
C THR A 62 -8.37 5.94 -10.62
N GLN A 63 -9.07 6.45 -9.60
CA GLN A 63 -10.48 6.17 -9.40
C GLN A 63 -11.26 6.78 -10.58
N ASN A 64 -12.29 6.08 -11.06
CA ASN A 64 -13.13 6.55 -12.18
C ASN A 64 -14.11 7.65 -11.72
N VAL A 65 -13.57 8.73 -11.15
CA VAL A 65 -14.31 9.88 -10.63
C VAL A 65 -13.58 11.14 -11.06
N MET A 66 -14.20 11.93 -11.94
CA MET A 66 -13.65 13.20 -12.38
C MET A 66 -14.28 14.35 -11.60
N ALA A 67 -13.49 14.99 -10.74
CA ALA A 67 -13.91 16.16 -10.00
C ALA A 67 -13.37 17.43 -10.67
N PHE A 68 -14.25 18.40 -10.93
CA PHE A 68 -13.84 19.71 -11.40
C PHE A 68 -13.04 20.43 -10.30
N ARG A 69 -11.77 20.72 -10.57
CA ARG A 69 -10.88 21.36 -9.60
C ARG A 69 -10.73 22.85 -9.83
N LYS A 70 -10.40 23.24 -11.06
CA LYS A 70 -10.06 24.61 -11.42
C LYS A 70 -10.46 24.90 -12.86
N CYS A 71 -10.77 26.16 -13.16
CA CYS A 71 -10.90 26.67 -14.52
C CYS A 71 -10.27 28.06 -14.62
N CYS A 72 -9.99 28.50 -15.85
CA CYS A 72 -9.59 29.87 -16.14
C CYS A 72 -10.64 30.53 -17.02
N ILE A 73 -11.14 31.70 -16.62
CA ILE A 73 -12.12 32.49 -17.38
C ILE A 73 -11.58 33.91 -17.50
N SER A 74 -11.35 34.37 -18.74
CA SER A 74 -10.85 35.73 -19.03
C SER A 74 -9.54 36.09 -18.29
N GLY A 75 -8.64 35.11 -18.13
CA GLY A 75 -7.36 35.27 -17.44
C GLY A 75 -7.43 35.15 -15.90
N VAL A 76 -8.62 34.99 -15.33
CA VAL A 76 -8.80 34.73 -13.89
C VAL A 76 -8.95 33.22 -13.66
N VAL A 77 -8.05 32.65 -12.86
CA VAL A 77 -8.09 31.23 -12.47
C VAL A 77 -8.98 31.07 -11.25
N TYR A 78 -10.09 30.35 -11.41
CA TYR A 78 -11.03 29.97 -10.37
C TYR A 78 -10.77 28.54 -9.92
N GLY A 79 -10.83 28.30 -8.62
CA GLY A 79 -10.71 26.99 -8.02
C GLY A 79 -9.70 26.99 -6.87
N GLU A 80 -10.17 26.55 -5.72
CA GLU A 80 -9.42 26.55 -4.47
C GLU A 80 -8.18 25.65 -4.60
N ALA A 81 -7.07 26.03 -3.97
CA ALA A 81 -5.96 25.10 -3.80
C ALA A 81 -6.47 23.92 -2.96
N PRO A 82 -6.14 22.66 -3.30
CA PRO A 82 -6.55 21.56 -2.45
C PRO A 82 -6.03 21.86 -1.04
N ALA A 83 -6.92 21.91 -0.06
CA ALA A 83 -6.55 21.94 1.34
C ALA A 83 -5.55 20.81 1.52
N ARG A 84 -4.29 21.16 1.81
CA ARG A 84 -3.25 20.18 2.08
C ARG A 84 -3.76 19.40 3.28
N HIS A 85 -4.32 18.21 3.06
CA HIS A 85 -4.49 17.27 4.16
C HIS A 85 -3.08 17.11 4.75
N PRO A 86 -2.87 17.40 6.03
CA PRO A 86 -1.58 17.17 6.63
C PRO A 86 -1.28 15.69 6.40
N PHE A 87 -0.18 15.41 5.68
CA PHE A 87 0.43 14.10 5.71
C PHE A 87 0.62 13.75 7.19
N PRO A 88 0.23 12.55 7.66
CA PRO A 88 0.52 12.12 9.01
C PRO A 88 2.05 12.06 9.14
N THR A 89 2.62 13.18 9.54
CA THR A 89 4.04 13.28 9.82
C THR A 89 4.18 12.60 11.16
N GLY A 90 4.58 11.33 11.14
CA GLY A 90 4.99 10.55 12.30
C GLY A 90 6.25 11.11 12.95
N ALA A 91 6.25 12.41 13.26
CA ALA A 91 7.22 13.05 14.13
C ALA A 91 6.50 13.28 15.46
N ALA A 92 6.64 12.30 16.35
CA ALA A 92 6.53 12.54 17.78
C ALA A 92 7.55 13.65 18.12
N ARG A 93 7.09 14.90 18.14
CA ARG A 93 7.81 15.97 18.81
C ARG A 93 7.65 15.69 20.30
N PRO A 94 8.71 15.43 21.08
CA PRO A 94 8.60 15.49 22.52
C PRO A 94 8.20 16.93 22.85
N GLY A 95 6.99 17.11 23.37
CA GLY A 95 6.56 18.40 23.91
C GLY A 95 7.55 18.83 25.01
N PRO A 96 7.74 20.14 25.23
CA PRO A 96 8.60 20.60 26.32
C PRO A 96 8.04 20.05 27.63
N LEU A 97 8.91 19.32 28.34
CA LEU A 97 8.70 18.79 29.68
C LEU A 97 8.19 19.92 30.60
N GLN A 98 6.91 19.89 30.95
CA GLN A 98 6.38 20.79 31.99
C GLN A 98 6.90 20.32 33.35
N PRO A 99 7.43 21.21 34.20
CA PRO A 99 7.98 20.84 35.49
C PRO A 99 6.87 20.37 36.44
N ALA A 100 7.20 19.30 37.16
CA ALA A 100 6.37 18.64 38.17
C ALA A 100 5.76 19.64 39.17
N ARG A 101 4.49 19.40 39.49
CA ARG A 101 3.82 19.89 40.68
C ARG A 101 3.58 18.72 41.62
#